data_AF-A0A940AWZ3-F1
#
_entry.id   AF-A0A940AWZ3-F1
#
_cell.length_a   1.000
_cell.length_b   1.000
_cell.length_c   1.000
_cell.angle_alpha   90.00
_cell.angle_beta   90.00
_cell.angle_gamma   90.00
#
_symmetry.space_group_name_H-M   'P 1'
#
loop_
_entity.id
_entity.type
_entity.pdbx_description
1 polymer ?
#
loop_
_entity_poly.entity_id
_entity_poly.type
_entity_poly.pdbx_seq_one_letter_code
_entity_poly.pdbx_strand_id
1 'polypeptide(L)' 'MKRLSDIPQQFLNKAAKIMELFLKGIRHGWKKLAGLKNDFYSFRLNMNYRLLTDGSTFFVGSHDAYENKIKTMKKHGR' A
#
# COMPACT_ATOMS: atom_id res chain seq x y z
N MET A 1 -9.28 -14.89 0.02
CA MET A 1 -8.01 -14.14 0.11
C MET A 1 -7.48 -14.01 -1.32
N LYS A 2 -7.61 -12.84 -1.98
CA LYS A 2 -7.07 -12.66 -3.36
C LYS A 2 -5.54 -12.80 -3.29
N ARG A 3 -4.99 -13.77 -4.01
CA ARG A 3 -3.55 -14.03 -4.04
C ARG A 3 -2.88 -12.93 -4.88
N LEU A 4 -1.59 -12.68 -4.65
CA LEU A 4 -0.77 -11.77 -5.45
C LEU A 4 -0.84 -12.07 -6.98
N SER A 5 -1.27 -13.28 -7.34
CA SER A 5 -1.51 -13.75 -8.72
C SER A 5 -2.54 -12.94 -9.52
N ASP A 6 -3.42 -12.18 -8.87
CA ASP A 6 -4.48 -11.42 -9.55
C ASP A 6 -4.07 -9.97 -9.86
N ILE A 7 -2.84 -9.59 -9.52
CA ILE A 7 -2.31 -8.25 -9.75
C ILE A 7 -1.45 -8.29 -11.02
N PRO A 8 -1.81 -7.54 -12.08
CA PRO A 8 -1.01 -7.51 -13.29
C PRO A 8 0.43 -7.11 -12.99
N GLN A 9 1.40 -7.83 -13.59
CA GLN A 9 2.82 -7.68 -13.32
C GLN A 9 3.32 -6.23 -13.46
N GLN A 10 2.75 -5.47 -14.41
CA GLN A 10 3.07 -4.05 -14.60
C GLN A 10 2.85 -3.20 -13.33
N PHE A 11 1.85 -3.52 -12.50
CA PHE A 11 1.57 -2.80 -11.27
C PHE A 11 2.49 -3.24 -10.13
N LEU A 12 2.91 -4.51 -10.11
CA LEU A 12 3.94 -4.99 -9.18
C LEU A 12 5.28 -4.30 -9.48
N ASN A 13 5.68 -4.23 -10.76
CA ASN A 13 6.90 -3.54 -11.18
C ASN A 13 6.84 -2.05 -10.86
N LYS A 14 5.70 -1.39 -11.08
CA LYS A 14 5.49 0.01 -10.69
C LYS A 14 5.58 0.18 -9.17
N ALA A 15 4.96 -0.71 -8.40
CA ALA A 15 5.01 -0.66 -6.93
C ALA A 15 6.45 -0.79 -6.41
N ALA A 16 7.25 -1.70 -6.97
CA ALA A 16 8.65 -1.86 -6.61
C ALA A 16 9.44 -0.56 -6.81
N LYS A 17 9.33 0.07 -7.99
CA LYS A 17 9.98 1.37 -8.27
C LYS A 17 9.55 2.47 -7.30
N ILE A 18 8.25 2.54 -6.99
CA ILE A 18 7.73 3.54 -6.05
C ILE A 18 8.22 3.27 -4.61
N MET A 19 8.33 2.01 -4.21
CA MET A 19 8.91 1.63 -2.91
C MET A 19 10.39 1.99 -2.81
N GLU A 20 11.19 1.81 -3.86
CA GLU A 20 12.59 2.24 -3.88
C GLU A 20 12.72 3.76 -3.64
N LEU A 21 11.87 4.56 -4.28
CA LEU A 21 11.85 6.02 -4.06
C LEU A 21 11.45 6.35 -2.62
N PHE A 22 10.46 5.63 -2.07
CA PHE A 22 10.08 5.78 -0.68
C PHE A 22 11.23 5.43 0.28
N LEU A 23 11.96 4.35 0.05
CA LEU A 23 13.11 4.01 0.92
C LEU A 23 14.23 5.04 0.84
N LYS A 24 14.37 5.73 -0.31
CA LYS A 24 15.29 6.88 -0.49
C LYS A 24 14.79 8.21 0.13
N GLY A 25 13.67 8.20 0.85
CA GLY A 25 13.11 9.39 1.50
C GLY A 25 12.20 10.24 0.60
N ILE A 26 11.96 9.85 -0.64
CA ILE A 26 11.07 10.59 -1.54
C ILE A 26 9.62 10.25 -1.19
N ARG A 27 8.89 11.22 -0.63
CA ARG A 27 7.50 11.05 -0.16
C ARG A 27 6.45 11.62 -1.12
N HIS A 28 6.84 12.12 -2.29
CA HIS A 28 5.89 12.71 -3.24
C HIS A 28 4.81 11.70 -3.68
N GLY A 29 3.54 12.13 -3.66
CA GLY A 29 2.39 11.29 -4.02
C GLY A 29 1.93 10.29 -2.95
N TRP A 30 2.66 10.14 -1.84
CA TRP A 30 2.25 9.32 -0.70
C TRP A 30 1.30 10.08 0.22
N LYS A 31 0.34 9.36 0.80
CA LYS A 31 -0.58 9.87 1.82
C LYS A 31 -0.40 9.08 3.11
N LYS A 32 -0.10 9.77 4.21
CA LYS A 32 -0.09 9.15 5.54
C LYS A 32 -1.51 8.79 5.95
N LEU A 33 -1.71 7.59 6.49
CA LEU A 33 -3.02 7.12 6.93
C LEU A 33 -3.24 7.45 8.39
N ALA A 34 -4.36 8.12 8.67
CA ALA A 34 -4.77 8.45 10.04
C ALA A 34 -5.51 7.29 10.71
N GLY A 35 -5.39 7.22 12.04
CA GLY A 35 -6.10 6.26 12.89
C GLY A 35 -5.51 4.85 12.87
N LEU A 36 -4.25 4.71 12.48
CA LEU A 36 -3.45 3.49 12.62
C LEU A 36 -2.34 3.74 13.65
N LYS A 37 -1.97 2.71 14.44
CA LYS A 37 -0.93 2.87 15.47
C LYS A 37 0.47 3.09 14.87
N ASN A 38 0.74 2.45 13.75
CA ASN A 38 2.00 2.62 13.01
C ASN A 38 1.84 3.68 11.93
N ASP A 39 2.97 4.27 11.54
CA ASP A 39 3.07 5.25 10.47
C ASP A 39 2.91 4.60 9.09
N PHE A 40 1.66 4.24 8.75
CA PHE A 40 1.32 3.71 7.45
C PHE A 40 1.13 4.82 6.42
N TYR A 41 1.60 4.55 5.21
CA TYR A 41 1.49 5.39 4.03
C TYR A 41 0.81 4.63 2.90
N SER A 42 0.03 5.33 2.10
CA SER A 42 -0.62 4.80 0.91
C SER A 42 -0.21 5.57 -0.34
N PHE A 43 -0.04 4.84 -1.44
CA PHE A 43 0.20 5.37 -2.76
C PHE A 43 -0.80 4.80 -3.76
N ARG A 44 -1.35 5.65 -4.63
CA ARG A 44 -2.27 5.22 -5.69
C ARG A 44 -1.47 4.84 -6.93
N LEU A 45 -1.45 3.55 -7.29
CA LEU A 45 -0.77 3.09 -8.50
C LEU A 45 -1.57 3.45 -9.75
N ASN A 46 -2.90 3.30 -9.69
CA ASN A 46 -3.87 3.76 -10.67
C ASN A 46 -5.28 3.85 -10.03
N MET A 47 -6.34 3.85 -10.84
CA MET A 47 -7.72 3.86 -10.33
C MET A 47 -8.09 2.62 -9.52
N ASN A 48 -7.53 1.45 -9.84
CA ASN A 48 -7.96 0.17 -9.31
C ASN A 48 -7.01 -0.41 -8.26
N TYR A 49 -5.74 -0.01 -8.26
CA TYR A 49 -4.68 -0.59 -7.44
C TYR A 49 -3.97 0.43 -6.57
N ARG A 50 -3.63 0.00 -5.36
CA ARG A 50 -2.98 0.80 -4.33
C ARG A 50 -1.83 0.03 -3.70
N LEU A 51 -0.87 0.81 -3.23
CA LEU A 51 0.24 0.36 -2.41
C LEU A 51 0.05 0.93 -1.00
N LEU A 52 0.37 0.12 -0.01
CA LEU A 52 0.33 0.42 1.41
C LEU A 52 1.67 -0.02 2.02
N THR A 53 2.29 0.80 2.86
CA THR A 53 3.54 0.46 3.55
C THR A 53 3.66 1.18 4.88
N ASP A 54 4.37 0.58 5.84
CA ASP A 54 4.87 1.26 7.05
C ASP A 54 6.39 1.57 6.95
N GLY A 55 6.99 1.36 5.78
CA GLY A 55 8.42 1.48 5.53
C GLY A 55 9.22 0.20 5.75
N SER A 56 8.70 -0.77 6.51
CA SER A 56 9.33 -2.07 6.75
C SER A 56 8.69 -3.18 5.93
N THR A 57 7.37 -3.12 5.77
CA THR A 57 6.56 -4.06 5.02
C THR A 57 5.70 -3.31 4.01
N PHE A 58 5.28 -4.01 2.95
CA PHE A 58 4.38 -3.43 1.98
C PHE A 58 3.31 -4.41 1.51
N PHE A 59 2.20 -3.84 1.05
CA PHE A 59 1.06 -4.54 0.49
C PHE A 59 0.62 -3.84 -0.80
N VAL A 60 0.44 -4.62 -1.86
CA VAL A 60 -0.18 -4.16 -3.11
C VAL A 60 -1.51 -4.88 -3.27
N GLY A 61 -2.56 -4.16 -3.62
CA GLY A 61 -3.87 -4.75 -3.82
C GLY A 61 -4.82 -3.85 -4.59
N SER A 62 -5.97 -4.41 -4.95
CA SER A 62 -7.08 -3.64 -5.49
C SER A 62 -7.60 -2.63 -4.45
N HIS A 63 -8.41 -1.66 -4.88
CA HIS A 63 -9.05 -0.71 -3.97
C HIS A 63 -9.82 -1.43 -2.85
N ASP A 64 -10.66 -2.41 -3.18
CA ASP A 64 -11.45 -3.14 -2.17
C ASP A 64 -10.56 -3.94 -1.20
N ALA A 65 -9.51 -4.59 -1.72
CA ALA A 65 -8.59 -5.34 -0.88
C ALA A 65 -7.81 -4.42 0.06
N TYR A 66 -7.43 -3.24 -0.42
CA TYR A 66 -6.81 -2.17 0.36
C TYR A 66 -7.75 -1.64 1.46
N GLU A 67 -9.00 -1.33 1.13
CA GLU A 67 -9.99 -0.83 2.10
C GLU A 67 -10.24 -1.86 3.20
N ASN A 68 -10.41 -3.13 2.83
CA ASN A 68 -10.58 -4.21 3.79
C ASN A 68 -9.34 -4.37 4.69
N LYS A 69 -8.12 -4.30 4.12
CA LYS A 69 -6.88 -4.37 4.89
C LYS A 69 -6.81 -3.24 5.92
N ILE A 70 -7.12 -2.00 5.54
CA ILE A 70 -7.13 -0.86 6.48
C ILE A 70 -8.16 -1.04 7.58
N LYS A 71 -9.39 -1.45 7.24
CA LYS A 71 -10.43 -1.73 8.24
C LYS A 71 -9.96 -2.78 9.26
N THR A 72 -9.33 -3.85 8.78
CA THR A 72 -8.74 -4.88 9.65
C THR A 72 -7.64 -4.31 10.55
N MET A 73 -6.68 -3.56 10.01
CA MET A 73 -5.59 -2.95 10.80
C MET A 73 -6.14 -2.00 11.88
N LYS A 74 -7.12 -1.15 11.53
CA LYS A 74 -7.79 -0.25 12.49
C LYS A 74 -8.49 -1.02 13.60
N LYS A 75 -9.22 -2.10 13.26
CA LYS A 75 -9.94 -2.93 14.22
C LYS A 75 -9.00 -3.65 15.20
N HIS A 76 -7.87 -4.14 14.71
CA HIS A 76 -6.94 -4.94 15.50
C HIS A 76 -5.80 -4.14 16.14
N GLY A 77 -5.72 -2.82 15.89
CA GLY A 77 -4.70 -1.95 16.45
C GLY A 77 -3.27 -2.38 16.12
N ARG A 78 -3.07 -3.02 14.96
CA ARG A 78 -1.79 -3.47 14.40
C ARG A 78 -1.66 -2.95 12.98
#